data_AF-A0A3M1PZ24-F1
#
_entry.id   AF-A0A3M1PZ24-F1
#
_cell.length_a   1.000
_cell.length_b   1.000
_cell.length_c   1.000
_cell.angle_alpha   90.00
_cell.angle_beta   90.00
_cell.angle_gamma   90.00
#
_symmetry.space_group_name_H-M   'P 1'
#
loop_
_entity.id
_entity.type
_entity.pdbx_description
1 polymer ?
#
loop_
_entity_poly.entity_id
_entity_poly.type
_entity_poly.pdbx_seq_one_letter_code
_entity_poly.pdbx_strand_id
1 'polypeptide(L)'
;MPSLASVHLRATEQCATCHLYREDFMDEQAPAISGHTFEPNFKGCVASGCHSTQFEIETRAAAFMASIDQRVADIKTRLGDESTWQYSATGGPSDQSTISDNVKKIRFLISYIESDGSSGIHNPDYVKSMLDKAEELLDDEGL
;
A
#
# COMPACT_ATOMS: atom_id res chain seq x y z
N MET A 1 -9.04 5.50 14.41
CA MET A 1 -7.95 4.51 14.58
C MET A 1 -6.66 5.26 14.87
N PRO A 2 -5.91 4.91 15.92
CA PRO A 2 -4.62 5.55 16.15
C PRO A 2 -3.64 5.10 15.05
N SER A 3 -3.08 6.07 14.31
CA SER A 3 -1.98 5.79 13.40
C SER A 3 -0.72 5.57 14.23
N LEU A 4 -0.19 4.34 14.23
CA LEU A 4 1.13 4.08 14.79
C LEU A 4 2.20 4.58 13.79
N ALA A 5 3.29 5.10 14.34
CA ALA A 5 4.43 5.51 13.54
C ALA A 5 4.99 4.30 12.79
N SER A 6 5.15 4.44 11.46
CA SER A 6 5.74 3.38 10.63
C SER A 6 7.15 3.04 11.10
N VAL A 7 7.52 1.76 11.04
CA VAL A 7 8.89 1.30 11.31
C VAL A 7 9.92 1.95 10.38
N HIS A 8 9.50 2.35 9.17
CA HIS A 8 10.34 3.06 8.20
C HIS A 8 10.42 4.58 8.43
N LEU A 9 9.61 5.16 9.35
CA LEU A 9 9.67 6.59 9.67
C LEU A 9 11.06 7.04 10.15
N ARG A 10 11.85 6.10 10.71
CA ARG A 10 13.20 6.37 11.21
C ARG A 10 14.30 6.14 10.19
N ALA A 11 13.96 5.77 8.95
CA ALA A 11 14.94 5.76 7.87
C ALA A 11 15.53 7.16 7.67
N THR A 12 16.85 7.27 7.64
CA THR A 12 17.53 8.52 7.27
C THR A 12 17.07 8.95 5.88
N GLU A 13 17.05 10.25 5.58
CA GLU A 13 16.64 10.75 4.25
C GLU A 13 15.23 10.29 3.76
N GLN A 14 14.43 9.68 4.64
CA GLN A 14 13.04 9.25 4.41
C GLN A 14 12.87 8.51 3.07
N CYS A 15 12.08 9.06 2.15
CA CYS A 15 11.78 8.45 0.85
C CYS A 15 13.05 8.15 0.04
N ALA A 16 14.09 9.00 0.16
CA ALA A 16 15.29 8.88 -0.65
C ALA A 16 16.11 7.62 -0.33
N THR A 17 16.04 7.11 0.90
CA THR A 17 16.75 5.87 1.28
C THR A 17 16.31 4.68 0.45
N CYS A 18 15.03 4.59 0.10
CA CYS A 18 14.50 3.49 -0.70
C CYS A 18 14.42 3.84 -2.20
N HIS A 19 13.98 5.06 -2.54
CA HIS A 19 13.64 5.45 -3.92
C HIS A 19 14.79 6.11 -4.69
N LEU A 20 15.84 6.59 -4.01
CA LEU A 20 16.97 7.28 -4.63
C LEU A 20 18.30 6.55 -4.35
N TYR A 21 18.29 5.22 -4.25
CA TYR A 21 19.51 4.43 -4.09
C TYR A 21 20.47 4.67 -5.25
N ARG A 22 21.74 4.85 -4.90
CA ARG A 22 22.83 5.11 -5.84
C ARG A 22 23.90 4.05 -5.72
N GLU A 23 24.46 3.70 -6.87
CA GLU A 23 25.59 2.77 -6.98
C GLU A 23 26.55 3.35 -8.01
N ASP A 24 27.83 3.44 -7.66
CA ASP A 24 28.85 3.96 -8.59
C ASP A 24 29.07 2.99 -9.75
N PHE A 25 29.60 3.52 -10.86
CA PHE A 25 29.96 2.70 -12.01
C PHE A 25 31.06 1.71 -11.61
N MET A 26 30.83 0.42 -11.87
CA MET A 26 31.85 -0.61 -11.70
C MET A 26 32.46 -1.00 -13.04
N ASP A 27 31.64 -1.47 -13.97
CA ASP A 27 32.03 -1.86 -15.33
C ASP A 27 30.83 -1.82 -16.30
N GLU A 28 31.04 -2.23 -17.55
CA GLU A 28 29.97 -2.24 -18.57
C GLU A 28 28.86 -3.26 -18.27
N GLN A 29 29.13 -4.28 -17.46
CA GLN A 29 28.17 -5.29 -17.04
C GLN A 29 27.44 -4.90 -15.74
N ALA A 30 28.03 -4.00 -14.95
CA ALA A 30 27.50 -3.40 -13.73
C ALA A 30 27.58 -1.86 -13.81
N PRO A 31 26.72 -1.22 -14.64
CA PRO A 31 26.72 0.22 -14.80
C PRO A 31 26.25 0.94 -13.52
N ALA A 32 26.54 2.24 -13.43
CA ALA A 32 26.10 3.07 -12.31
C ALA A 32 24.56 3.11 -12.20
N ILE A 33 24.09 3.17 -10.95
CA ILE A 33 22.69 3.49 -10.61
C ILE A 33 22.65 4.93 -10.12
N SER A 34 21.95 5.80 -10.86
CA SER A 34 21.88 7.24 -10.53
C SER A 34 20.88 7.59 -9.44
N GLY A 35 19.94 6.67 -9.13
CA GLY A 35 18.84 6.88 -8.18
C GLY A 35 17.67 7.71 -8.73
N HIS A 36 17.79 8.39 -9.88
CA HIS A 36 16.73 9.27 -10.40
C HIS A 36 15.64 8.57 -11.21
N THR A 37 15.29 7.32 -10.85
CA THR A 37 14.09 6.64 -11.35
C THR A 37 12.92 6.76 -10.38
N PHE A 38 13.21 7.05 -9.10
CA PHE A 38 12.25 7.01 -8.00
C PHE A 38 11.58 5.65 -7.79
N GLU A 39 12.07 4.60 -8.46
CA GLU A 39 11.65 3.22 -8.20
C GLU A 39 12.35 2.71 -6.93
N PRO A 40 11.62 2.02 -6.03
CA PRO A 40 12.24 1.47 -4.83
C PRO A 40 13.32 0.45 -5.20
N ASN A 41 14.49 0.56 -4.57
CA ASN A 41 15.59 -0.36 -4.77
C ASN A 41 16.02 -0.98 -3.43
N PHE A 42 15.76 -2.28 -3.27
CA PHE A 42 16.02 -3.00 -2.03
C PHE A 42 17.51 -3.13 -1.68
N LYS A 43 18.43 -2.88 -2.61
CA LYS A 43 19.85 -2.72 -2.29
C LYS A 43 20.08 -1.57 -1.30
N GLY A 44 19.30 -0.49 -1.40
CA GLY A 44 19.38 0.66 -0.49
C GLY A 44 19.03 0.30 0.96
N CYS A 45 18.10 -0.63 1.16
CA CYS A 45 17.72 -1.12 2.48
C CYS A 45 18.86 -1.88 3.18
N VAL A 46 19.64 -2.65 2.41
CA VAL A 46 20.83 -3.36 2.90
C VAL A 46 21.99 -2.40 3.10
N ALA A 47 22.25 -1.51 2.13
CA ALA A 47 23.31 -0.52 2.18
C ALA A 47 23.15 0.45 3.36
N SER A 48 21.92 0.75 3.77
CA SER A 48 21.59 1.57 4.94
C SER A 48 21.76 0.83 6.28
N GLY A 49 22.04 -0.48 6.25
CA GLY A 49 22.21 -1.31 7.45
C GLY A 49 20.90 -1.65 8.18
N CYS A 50 19.74 -1.32 7.61
CA CYS A 50 18.44 -1.59 8.23
C CYS A 50 18.00 -3.05 8.10
N HIS A 51 18.45 -3.74 7.04
CA HIS A 51 18.09 -5.11 6.72
C HIS A 51 19.32 -5.95 6.36
N SER A 52 19.25 -7.26 6.59
CA SER A 52 20.40 -8.15 6.41
C SER A 52 20.65 -8.55 4.95
N THR A 53 19.60 -8.88 4.19
CA THR A 53 19.75 -9.34 2.80
C THR A 53 18.64 -8.81 1.89
N GLN A 54 18.96 -8.56 0.62
CA GLN A 54 17.97 -8.13 -0.37
C GLN A 54 16.88 -9.18 -0.59
N PHE A 55 17.27 -10.46 -0.67
CA PHE A 55 16.35 -11.57 -0.87
C PHE A 55 15.25 -11.67 0.20
N GLU A 56 15.62 -11.48 1.48
CA GLU A 56 14.65 -11.47 2.58
C GLU A 56 13.63 -10.33 2.42
N ILE A 57 14.11 -9.15 2.03
CA ILE A 57 13.28 -7.94 1.89
C ILE A 57 12.30 -8.12 0.73
N GLU A 58 12.78 -8.55 -0.43
CA GLU A 58 11.96 -8.83 -1.61
C GLU A 58 10.87 -9.86 -1.30
N THR A 59 11.25 -10.96 -0.64
CA THR A 59 10.31 -12.03 -0.27
C THR A 59 9.23 -11.51 0.69
N ARG A 60 9.62 -10.76 1.72
CA ARG A 60 8.67 -10.24 2.71
C ARG A 60 7.79 -9.13 2.15
N ALA A 61 8.35 -8.22 1.35
CA ALA A 61 7.60 -7.17 0.71
C ALA A 61 6.57 -7.76 -0.26
N ALA A 62 6.98 -8.69 -1.13
CA ALA A 62 6.06 -9.35 -2.05
C ALA A 62 4.93 -10.08 -1.33
N ALA A 63 5.25 -10.87 -0.29
CA ALA A 63 4.24 -11.57 0.50
C ALA A 63 3.28 -10.61 1.22
N PHE A 64 3.80 -9.50 1.74
CA PHE A 64 2.99 -8.49 2.41
C PHE A 64 2.06 -7.77 1.43
N MET A 65 2.59 -7.25 0.32
CA MET A 65 1.79 -6.56 -0.70
C MET A 65 0.70 -7.49 -1.25
N ALA A 66 1.04 -8.75 -1.57
CA ALA A 66 0.05 -9.75 -1.98
C ALA A 66 -1.05 -9.97 -0.93
N SER A 67 -0.70 -9.96 0.36
CA SER A 67 -1.70 -10.09 1.43
C SER A 67 -2.64 -8.89 1.54
N ILE A 68 -2.14 -7.68 1.29
CA ILE A 68 -2.95 -6.45 1.28
C ILE A 68 -3.86 -6.44 0.05
N ASP A 69 -3.31 -6.73 -1.13
CA ASP A 69 -4.05 -6.77 -2.39
C ASP A 69 -5.17 -7.83 -2.34
N GLN A 70 -4.89 -9.00 -1.76
CA GLN A 70 -5.91 -10.04 -1.57
C GLN A 70 -7.04 -9.57 -0.65
N ARG A 71 -6.73 -8.95 0.50
CA ARG A 71 -7.76 -8.43 1.40
C ARG A 71 -8.61 -7.34 0.76
N VAL A 72 -8.00 -6.45 -0.02
CA VAL A 72 -8.73 -5.44 -0.81
C VAL A 72 -9.67 -6.12 -1.82
N ALA A 73 -9.19 -7.14 -2.53
CA ALA A 73 -9.99 -7.89 -3.48
C ALA A 73 -11.17 -8.62 -2.80
N ASP A 74 -10.95 -9.21 -1.61
CA ASP A 74 -11.99 -9.88 -0.83
C ASP A 74 -13.06 -8.88 -0.35
N ILE A 75 -12.66 -7.70 0.12
CA ILE A 75 -13.58 -6.62 0.49
C ILE A 75 -14.41 -6.15 -0.71
N LYS A 76 -13.78 -5.93 -1.87
CA LYS A 76 -14.48 -5.56 -3.11
C LYS A 76 -15.45 -6.65 -3.55
N THR A 77 -15.06 -7.92 -3.40
CA THR A 77 -15.93 -9.07 -3.71
C THR A 77 -17.19 -9.05 -2.85
N ARG A 78 -17.06 -8.76 -1.54
CA ARG A 78 -18.20 -8.64 -0.62
C ARG A 78 -19.10 -7.43 -0.91
N LEU A 79 -18.52 -6.30 -1.32
CA LEU A 79 -19.29 -5.12 -1.76
C LEU A 79 -20.08 -5.37 -3.06
N GLY A 80 -19.66 -6.35 -3.87
CA GLY A 80 -20.32 -6.71 -5.12
C GLY A 80 -20.07 -5.71 -6.25
N ASP A 81 -21.07 -5.52 -7.11
CA ASP A 81 -20.96 -4.71 -8.32
C ASP A 81 -20.58 -3.25 -7.99
N GLU A 82 -19.43 -2.81 -8.51
CA GLU A 82 -18.89 -1.46 -8.36
C GLU A 82 -19.90 -0.37 -8.74
N SER A 83 -20.81 -0.64 -9.69
CA SER A 83 -21.86 0.31 -10.10
C SER A 83 -22.84 0.67 -8.97
N THR A 84 -22.83 -0.09 -7.87
CA THR A 84 -23.74 0.10 -6.72
C THR A 84 -23.14 0.88 -5.57
N TRP A 85 -21.80 0.98 -5.48
CA TRP A 85 -21.14 1.55 -4.31
C TRP A 85 -19.97 2.50 -4.62
N GLN A 86 -19.38 2.45 -5.82
CA GLN A 86 -18.24 3.31 -6.16
C GLN A 86 -18.61 4.80 -6.23
N TYR A 87 -17.60 5.65 -6.38
CA TYR A 87 -17.82 7.07 -6.68
C TYR A 87 -18.49 7.23 -8.05
N SER A 88 -19.37 8.22 -8.21
CA SER A 88 -20.02 8.49 -9.49
C SER A 88 -19.01 8.76 -10.62
N ALA A 89 -17.87 9.37 -10.29
CA ALA A 89 -16.79 9.64 -11.24
C ALA A 89 -16.10 8.37 -11.77
N THR A 90 -16.26 7.23 -11.08
CA THR A 90 -15.67 5.93 -11.43
C THR A 90 -16.73 4.90 -11.77
N GLY A 91 -17.93 5.34 -12.19
CA GLY A 91 -19.00 4.44 -12.64
C GLY A 91 -19.97 3.95 -11.55
N GLY A 92 -19.85 4.44 -10.31
CA GLY A 92 -20.83 4.19 -9.26
C GLY A 92 -22.12 5.00 -9.42
N PRO A 93 -23.08 4.90 -8.47
CA PRO A 93 -24.39 5.53 -8.59
C PRO A 93 -24.31 7.05 -8.74
N SER A 94 -25.20 7.65 -9.54
CA SER A 94 -25.31 9.11 -9.65
C SER A 94 -25.83 9.74 -8.35
N ASP A 95 -26.79 9.07 -7.68
CA ASP A 95 -27.29 9.47 -6.37
C ASP A 95 -26.57 8.73 -5.24
N GLN A 96 -25.48 9.32 -4.79
CA GLN A 96 -24.64 8.84 -3.69
C GLN A 96 -25.33 8.90 -2.32
N SER A 97 -26.47 9.59 -2.19
CA SER A 97 -27.19 9.69 -0.91
C SER A 97 -27.83 8.36 -0.49
N THR A 98 -28.11 7.49 -1.47
CA THR A 98 -28.73 6.17 -1.28
C THR A 98 -27.78 5.10 -0.71
N ILE A 99 -26.47 5.33 -0.79
CA ILE A 99 -25.45 4.41 -0.28
C ILE A 99 -25.32 4.60 1.23
N SER A 100 -25.24 3.50 1.99
CA SER A 100 -25.06 3.56 3.44
C SER A 100 -23.74 4.24 3.84
N ASP A 101 -23.71 4.84 5.02
CA ASP A 101 -22.51 5.52 5.50
C ASP A 101 -21.34 4.55 5.74
N ASN A 102 -21.62 3.29 6.08
CA ASN A 102 -20.57 2.28 6.24
C ASN A 102 -19.97 1.90 4.88
N VAL A 103 -20.78 1.67 3.85
CA VAL A 103 -20.27 1.41 2.50
C VAL A 103 -19.43 2.59 1.98
N LYS A 104 -19.84 3.84 2.24
CA LYS A 104 -19.04 5.02 1.90
C LYS A 104 -17.69 5.05 2.63
N LYS A 105 -17.65 4.65 3.91
CA LYS A 105 -16.40 4.55 4.70
C LYS A 105 -15.51 3.43 4.18
N ILE A 106 -16.07 2.25 3.89
CA ILE A 106 -15.31 1.13 3.30
C ILE A 106 -14.68 1.57 1.98
N ARG A 107 -15.48 2.17 1.08
CA ARG A 107 -14.97 2.74 -0.18
C ARG A 107 -13.82 3.69 0.06
N PHE A 108 -13.96 4.64 0.98
CA PHE A 108 -12.88 5.59 1.28
C PHE A 108 -11.60 4.88 1.73
N LEU A 109 -11.70 3.91 2.64
CA LEU A 109 -10.54 3.16 3.14
C LEU A 109 -9.83 2.41 2.01
N ILE A 110 -10.58 1.71 1.17
CA ILE A 110 -10.02 0.98 0.02
C ILE A 110 -9.38 1.94 -0.97
N SER A 111 -10.06 3.03 -1.36
CA SER A 111 -9.50 4.01 -2.27
C SER A 111 -8.23 4.66 -1.72
N TYR A 112 -8.17 4.90 -0.40
CA TYR A 112 -6.96 5.44 0.23
C TYR A 112 -5.78 4.47 0.14
N ILE A 113 -6.01 3.18 0.40
CA ILE A 113 -4.98 2.13 0.30
C ILE A 113 -4.48 2.02 -1.14
N GLU A 114 -5.39 1.97 -2.12
CA GLU A 114 -5.02 1.83 -3.54
C GLU A 114 -4.32 3.08 -4.09
N SER A 115 -4.69 4.27 -3.62
CA SER A 115 -4.12 5.54 -4.08
C SER A 115 -2.68 5.79 -3.60
N ASP A 116 -2.26 5.16 -2.50
CA ASP A 116 -0.87 5.23 -2.02
C ASP A 116 0.09 4.44 -2.92
N GLY A 117 -0.40 3.43 -3.65
CA GLY A 117 0.37 2.67 -4.64
C GLY A 117 1.48 1.77 -4.08
N SER A 118 1.74 1.78 -2.77
CA SER A 118 2.77 0.94 -2.13
C SER A 118 2.23 -0.39 -1.59
N SER A 119 0.95 -0.68 -1.78
CA SER A 119 0.20 -1.74 -1.08
C SER A 119 0.48 -1.73 0.44
N GLY A 120 0.63 -0.53 1.00
CA GLY A 120 0.80 -0.28 2.43
C GLY A 120 2.21 -0.45 3.00
N ILE A 121 3.24 -0.65 2.18
CA ILE A 121 4.64 -0.75 2.63
C ILE A 121 5.10 0.50 3.41
N HIS A 122 4.56 1.67 3.07
CA HIS A 122 4.86 2.91 3.78
C HIS A 122 4.42 2.90 5.25
N ASN A 123 3.30 2.24 5.58
CA ASN A 123 2.83 2.08 6.96
C ASN A 123 2.03 0.77 7.14
N PRO A 124 2.72 -0.37 7.37
CA PRO A 124 2.10 -1.69 7.40
C PRO A 124 1.02 -1.86 8.48
N ASP A 125 1.20 -1.25 9.65
CA ASP A 125 0.22 -1.39 10.75
C ASP A 125 -1.02 -0.54 10.49
N TYR A 126 -0.85 0.63 9.86
CA TYR A 126 -1.97 1.49 9.53
C TYR A 126 -2.83 0.91 8.42
N VAL A 127 -2.23 0.36 7.35
CA VAL A 127 -3.00 -0.33 6.29
C VAL A 127 -3.77 -1.53 6.83
N LYS A 128 -3.16 -2.33 7.72
CA LYS A 128 -3.85 -3.45 8.37
C LYS A 128 -5.04 -2.96 9.18
N SER A 129 -4.85 -1.91 9.98
CA SER A 129 -5.94 -1.32 10.78
C SER A 129 -7.08 -0.82 9.88
N MET A 130 -6.77 -0.19 8.73
CA MET A 130 -7.79 0.27 7.78
C MET A 130 -8.58 -0.91 7.17
N LEU A 131 -7.90 -2.00 6.83
CA LEU A 131 -8.55 -3.21 6.32
C LEU A 131 -9.40 -3.90 7.40
N ASP A 132 -8.88 -4.01 8.63
CA ASP A 132 -9.64 -4.54 9.77
C ASP A 132 -10.93 -3.71 9.99
N LYS A 133 -10.86 -2.37 9.82
CA LYS A 133 -12.06 -1.52 9.91
C LYS A 133 -13.04 -1.79 8.77
N ALA A 134 -12.52 -1.94 7.55
CA ALA A 134 -13.35 -2.16 6.39
C ALA A 134 -14.10 -3.49 6.50
N GLU A 135 -13.43 -4.53 6.99
CA GLU A 135 -14.03 -5.84 7.28
C GLU A 135 -15.10 -5.76 8.39
N GLU A 136 -14.82 -5.06 9.50
CA GLU A 136 -15.81 -4.80 10.56
C GLU A 136 -17.07 -4.07 10.01
N LEU A 137 -16.87 -3.06 9.17
CA LEU A 137 -17.97 -2.32 8.57
C LEU A 137 -18.77 -3.16 7.56
N LEU A 138 -18.14 -4.13 6.87
CA LEU A 138 -18.87 -5.07 6.01
C LEU A 138 -19.76 -5.98 6.85
N ASP A 139 -19.23 -6.49 7.96
CA ASP A 139 -20.00 -7.33 8.89
C ASP A 139 -21.20 -6.56 9.46
N ASP A 140 -21.02 -5.28 9.81
CA ASP A 140 -22.11 -4.39 10.28
C ASP A 140 -23.19 -4.15 9.21
N GLU A 141 -22.84 -4.18 7.93
CA GLU A 141 -23.78 -4.06 6.80
C GLU A 141 -24.45 -5.40 6.44
N GLY A 142 -24.02 -6.51 7.04
CA GLY A 142 -24.48 -7.85 6.70
C GLY A 142 -24.02 -8.35 5.33
N LEU A 143 -22.86 -7.85 4.86
CA LEU A 143 -22.17 -8.26 3.62
C LEU A 143 -21.09 -9.31 3.90
#